data_AF-A0A417Y9U2-F1
#
_entry.id   AF-A0A417Y9U2-F1
#
_cell.length_a   1.000
_cell.length_b   1.000
_cell.length_c   1.000
_cell.angle_alpha   90.00
_cell.angle_beta   90.00
_cell.angle_gamma   90.00
#
_symmetry.space_group_name_H-M   'P 1'
#
loop_
_entity.id
_entity.type
_entity.pdbx_description
1 polymer ?
#
loop_
_entity_poly.entity_id
_entity_poly.type
_entity_poly.pdbx_seq_one_letter_code
_entity_poly.pdbx_strand_id
1 'polypeptide(L)'
;MFKEAVYLVHGLIFILVILIGIGPMFSIAAPDPDQTDGIWGGWVSMIVIFNILVLASAFVQIKIKKIWVFLLSTIGLIVLFLLTLQYIYPYVLNLF
;
A
#
# COMPACT_ATOMS: atom_id res chain seq x y z
N MET A 1 1.10 10.66 22.70
CA MET A 1 -0.16 9.94 22.38
C MET A 1 -0.63 10.12 20.93
N PHE A 2 -1.27 11.23 20.53
CA PHE A 2 -1.86 11.31 19.17
C PHE A 2 -0.84 11.19 18.02
N LYS A 3 0.30 11.88 18.12
CA LYS A 3 1.38 11.78 17.10
C LYS A 3 1.94 10.37 16.99
N GLU A 4 2.17 9.71 18.13
CA GLU A 4 2.66 8.33 18.18
C GLU A 4 1.66 7.37 17.52
N ALA A 5 0.36 7.54 17.80
CA ALA A 5 -0.68 6.73 17.17
C ALA A 5 -0.70 6.93 15.64
N VAL A 6 -0.58 8.17 15.15
CA VAL A 6 -0.48 8.46 13.73
C VAL A 6 0.73 7.77 13.10
N TYR A 7 1.91 7.92 13.71
CA TYR A 7 3.13 7.28 13.22
C TYR A 7 3.06 5.76 13.26
N LEU A 8 2.52 5.18 14.33
CA LEU A 8 2.40 3.74 14.49
C LEU A 8 1.46 3.17 13.42
N VAL A 9 0.25 3.72 13.28
CA VAL A 9 -0.73 3.21 12.32
C VAL A 9 -0.26 3.39 10.88
N HIS A 10 0.27 4.55 10.52
CA HIS A 10 0.76 4.77 9.14
C HIS A 10 2.03 3.97 8.87
N GLY A 11 2.91 3.82 9.86
CA GLY A 11 4.10 2.99 9.77
C GLY A 11 3.75 1.52 9.53
N LEU A 12 2.77 0.98 10.27
CA LEU A 12 2.28 -0.39 10.05
C LEU A 12 1.67 -0.56 8.66
N ILE A 13 0.84 0.38 8.20
CA ILE A 13 0.27 0.35 6.84
C ILE A 13 1.38 0.37 5.80
N PHE A 14 2.37 1.26 5.95
CA PHE A 14 3.50 1.37 5.04
C PHE A 14 4.31 0.06 4.95
N ILE A 15 4.65 -0.53 6.11
CA ILE A 15 5.37 -1.81 6.17
C ILE A 15 4.55 -2.93 5.50
N LEU A 16 3.25 -3.02 5.81
CA LEU A 16 2.37 -4.02 5.24
C LEU A 16 2.32 -3.93 3.71
N VAL A 17 2.15 -2.72 3.19
CA VAL A 17 2.09 -2.46 1.74
C VAL A 17 3.41 -2.83 1.08
N ILE A 18 4.56 -2.52 1.70
CA ILE A 18 5.86 -2.94 1.18
C ILE A 18 5.99 -4.46 1.16
N LEU A 19 5.64 -5.16 2.25
CA LEU A 19 5.73 -6.62 2.32
C LEU A 19 4.91 -7.29 1.21
N ILE A 20 3.68 -6.85 1.01
CA ILE A 20 2.81 -7.33 -0.07
C ILE A 20 3.37 -6.91 -1.44
N GLY A 21 3.87 -5.68 -1.53
CA GLY A 21 4.46 -5.07 -2.71
C GLY A 21 5.88 -5.54 -3.05
N ILE A 22 6.46 -6.49 -2.31
CA ILE A 22 7.70 -7.17 -2.70
C ILE A 22 7.53 -8.69 -2.77
N GLY A 23 6.50 -9.24 -2.11
CA GLY A 23 6.22 -10.67 -2.06
C GLY A 23 6.29 -11.39 -3.42
N PRO A 24 5.66 -10.87 -4.49
CA PRO A 24 5.73 -11.46 -5.82
C PRO A 24 7.16 -11.61 -6.39
N MET A 25 8.09 -10.71 -6.06
CA MET A 25 9.48 -10.80 -6.53
C MET A 25 10.25 -11.99 -5.93
N PHE A 26 9.75 -12.53 -4.81
CA PHE A 26 10.34 -13.70 -4.16
C PHE A 26 9.59 -15.00 -4.47
N SER A 27 8.56 -14.96 -5.34
CA SER A 27 7.82 -16.16 -5.71
C SER A 27 8.52 -16.91 -6.84
N ILE A 28 8.68 -18.21 -6.64
CA ILE A 28 9.25 -19.15 -7.61
C ILE A 28 8.26 -19.45 -8.75
N ALA A 29 6.98 -19.11 -8.56
CA ALA A 29 5.91 -19.23 -9.55
C ALA A 29 5.61 -17.90 -10.26
N ALA A 30 6.47 -16.89 -10.10
CA ALA A 30 6.31 -15.61 -10.77
C ALA A 30 6.48 -15.76 -12.30
N PRO A 31 5.58 -15.19 -13.12
CA PRO A 31 5.72 -15.23 -14.57
C PRO A 31 7.01 -14.53 -15.02
N ASP A 32 7.61 -15.01 -16.12
CA ASP A 32 8.87 -14.48 -16.65
C ASP A 32 8.81 -12.95 -16.81
N PRO A 33 9.78 -12.21 -16.25
CA PRO A 33 9.79 -10.75 -16.28
C PRO A 33 9.77 -10.20 -17.71
N ASP A 34 10.47 -10.87 -18.64
CA ASP A 34 10.55 -10.49 -20.07
C ASP A 34 9.21 -10.57 -20.83
N GLN A 35 8.19 -11.26 -20.29
CA GLN A 35 6.83 -11.27 -20.86
C GLN A 35 5.85 -10.34 -20.13
N THR A 36 6.26 -9.73 -19.02
CA THR A 36 5.37 -9.02 -18.09
C THR A 36 5.84 -7.62 -17.70
N ASP A 37 6.83 -7.04 -18.40
CA ASP A 37 7.42 -5.72 -18.14
C ASP A 37 6.40 -4.59 -17.86
N GLY A 38 5.31 -4.55 -18.64
CA GLY A 38 4.25 -3.54 -18.44
C GLY A 38 3.44 -3.73 -17.15
N ILE A 39 3.31 -4.97 -16.68
CA ILE A 39 2.53 -5.35 -15.49
C ILE A 39 3.35 -5.12 -14.22
N TRP A 40 4.63 -5.52 -14.23
CA TRP A 40 5.54 -5.26 -13.11
C TRP A 40 5.77 -3.77 -12.88
N GLY A 41 5.97 -2.99 -13.94
CA GLY A 41 6.09 -1.53 -13.85
C GLY A 41 4.84 -0.86 -13.27
N GLY A 42 3.66 -1.28 -13.73
CA GLY A 42 2.38 -0.81 -13.19
C GLY A 42 2.21 -1.14 -11.70
N TRP A 43 2.52 -2.37 -11.31
CA TRP A 43 2.42 -2.83 -9.92
C TRP A 43 3.36 -2.09 -8.98
N VAL A 44 4.65 -1.96 -9.33
CA VAL A 44 5.62 -1.19 -8.53
C VAL A 44 5.15 0.26 -8.40
N SER A 45 4.69 0.88 -9.49
CA SER A 45 4.21 2.26 -9.46
C SER A 45 3.01 2.46 -8.52
N MET A 46 2.05 1.54 -8.52
CA MET A 46 0.88 1.59 -7.64
C MET A 46 1.28 1.51 -6.16
N ILE A 47 2.19 0.60 -5.82
CA ILE A 47 2.71 0.44 -4.45
C ILE A 47 3.47 1.70 -4.00
N VAL A 48 4.30 2.26 -4.86
CA VAL A 48 5.06 3.49 -4.59
C VAL A 48 4.10 4.67 -4.37
N ILE A 49 3.11 4.86 -5.25
CA ILE A 49 2.12 5.94 -5.14
C ILE A 49 1.32 5.80 -3.85
N PHE A 50 0.88 4.58 -3.51
CA PHE A 50 0.15 4.33 -2.27
C PHE A 50 0.98 4.69 -1.03
N ASN A 51 2.25 4.29 -1.00
CA ASN A 51 3.15 4.63 0.11
C ASN A 51 3.40 6.14 0.24
N ILE A 52 3.50 6.87 -0.87
CA ILE A 52 3.57 8.34 -0.84
C ILE A 52 2.30 8.92 -0.22
N LEU A 53 1.12 8.40 -0.57
CA LEU A 53 -0.16 8.82 0.03
C LEU A 53 -0.22 8.56 1.53
N VAL A 54 0.26 7.40 1.98
CA VAL A 54 0.35 7.06 3.42
C VAL A 54 1.22 8.07 4.16
N LEU A 55 2.40 8.42 3.61
CA LEU A 55 3.30 9.40 4.21
C LEU A 55 2.69 10.81 4.23
N ALA A 56 2.08 11.23 3.12
CA ALA A 56 1.40 12.53 3.03
C ALA A 56 0.24 12.62 4.04
N SER A 57 -0.55 11.56 4.15
CA SER A 57 -1.65 11.44 5.12
C SER A 57 -1.15 11.58 6.55
N ALA A 58 -0.08 10.87 6.93
CA ALA A 58 0.52 10.97 8.25
C ALA A 58 0.99 12.40 8.56
N PHE A 59 1.67 13.05 7.61
CA PHE A 59 2.14 14.43 7.77
C PHE A 59 0.99 15.42 8.01
N VAL A 60 -0.10 15.30 7.23
CA VAL A 60 -1.29 16.15 7.37
C VAL A 60 -1.96 15.95 8.73
N GLN A 61 -2.13 14.71 9.18
CA GLN A 61 -2.79 14.42 10.45
C GLN A 61 -2.01 14.94 11.65
N ILE A 62 -0.69 14.89 11.62
CA ILE A 62 0.17 15.45 12.69
C ILE A 62 -0.05 16.97 12.83
N LYS A 63 -0.32 17.67 11.72
CA LYS A 63 -0.64 19.10 11.73
C LYS A 63 -2.07 19.38 12.20
N ILE A 64 -3.06 18.63 11.69
CA ILE A 64 -4.49 18.89 12.00
C ILE A 64 -4.85 18.47 13.43
N LYS A 65 -4.28 17.38 13.95
CA LYS A 65 -4.54 16.84 15.30
C LYS A 65 -6.02 16.55 15.61
N LYS A 66 -6.83 16.23 14.60
CA LYS A 66 -8.24 15.84 14.77
C LYS A 66 -8.41 14.33 14.63
N ILE A 67 -8.93 13.70 15.68
CA ILE A 67 -9.13 12.25 15.73
C ILE A 67 -10.09 11.73 14.65
N TRP A 68 -11.16 12.47 14.33
CA TRP A 68 -12.11 12.08 13.28
C TRP A 68 -11.47 12.07 11.89
N VAL A 69 -10.56 13.02 11.61
CA VAL A 69 -9.82 13.07 10.35
C VAL A 69 -8.84 11.91 10.25
N PHE A 70 -8.18 11.58 11.38
CA PHE A 70 -7.33 10.39 11.48
C PHE A 70 -8.11 9.12 11.13
N LEU A 71 -9.22 8.85 11.82
CA LEU A 71 -10.05 7.66 11.57
C LEU A 71 -10.53 7.58 10.12
N LEU A 72 -11.07 8.69 9.58
CA LEU A 72 -11.56 8.74 8.21
C LEU A 72 -10.46 8.44 7.19
N SER A 73 -9.28 9.03 7.37
CA SER A 73 -8.14 8.82 6.46
C SER A 73 -7.55 7.42 6.57
N THR A 74 -7.47 6.83 7.77
CA THR A 74 -7.00 5.46 7.95
C THR A 74 -7.95 4.48 7.28
N ILE A 75 -9.26 4.63 7.48
CA ILE A 75 -10.27 3.81 6.79
C ILE A 75 -10.17 4.02 5.28
N GLY A 76 -10.05 5.25 4.82
CA GLY A 76 -9.88 5.58 3.39
C GLY A 76 -8.65 4.92 2.77
N LEU A 77 -7.51 4.94 3.46
CA LEU A 77 -6.29 4.27 3.01
C LEU A 77 -6.47 2.75 2.96
N ILE A 78 -7.11 2.14 3.96
CA ILE A 78 -7.38 0.70 3.98
C ILE A 78 -8.30 0.31 2.82
N VAL A 79 -9.41 1.05 2.61
CA VAL A 79 -10.34 0.78 1.51
C VAL A 79 -9.66 0.96 0.15
N LEU A 80 -8.88 2.03 -0.02
CA LEU A 80 -8.11 2.26 -1.24
C LEU A 80 -7.13 1.11 -1.49
N PHE A 81 -6.46 0.62 -0.45
CA PHE A 81 -5.54 -0.51 -0.54
C PHE A 81 -6.24 -1.80 -0.99
N LEU A 82 -7.40 -2.10 -0.40
CA LEU A 82 -8.21 -3.27 -0.76
C LEU A 82 -8.71 -3.18 -2.21
N LEU A 83 -9.13 -2.00 -2.66
CA LEU A 83 -9.53 -1.78 -4.05
C LEU A 83 -8.34 -1.98 -5.00
N THR A 84 -7.18 -1.41 -4.69
CA THR A 84 -5.97 -1.66 -5.50
C THR A 84 -5.63 -3.14 -5.55
N LEU A 85 -5.73 -3.88 -4.43
CA LEU A 85 -5.53 -5.32 -4.40
C LEU A 85 -6.50 -6.06 -5.32
N GLN A 86 -7.76 -5.64 -5.42
CA GLN A 86 -8.75 -6.29 -6.31
C GLN A 86 -8.38 -6.15 -7.80
N TYR A 87 -7.90 -4.97 -8.22
CA TYR A 87 -7.40 -4.77 -9.59
C TYR A 87 -6.11 -5.57 -9.87
N ILE A 88 -5.42 -6.00 -8.81
CA ILE A 88 -4.17 -6.75 -8.87
C ILE A 88 -4.40 -8.26 -8.69
N TYR A 89 -5.52 -8.69 -8.10
CA TYR A 89 -5.85 -10.08 -7.75
C TYR A 89 -5.76 -11.08 -8.92
N PRO A 90 -6.16 -10.76 -10.18
CA PRO A 90 -6.01 -11.68 -11.31
C PRO A 90 -4.55 -12.03 -11.63
N TYR A 91 -3.60 -11.17 -11.23
CA TYR A 91 -2.16 -11.37 -11.42
C TYR A 91 -1.54 -12.15 -10.25
N VAL A 92 -2.14 -12.11 -9.07
CA VAL A 92 -1.71 -12.88 -7.88
C VAL A 92 -2.26 -14.31 -7.91
N LEU A 93 -3.44 -14.54 -8.49
CA LEU A 93 -4.04 -15.87 -8.57
C LEU A 93 -3.33 -16.79 -9.57
N ASN A 94 -2.72 -16.25 -10.64
CA ASN A 94 -1.89 -17.01 -11.58
C ASN A 94 -0.48 -17.33 -11.05
N LEU A 95 -0.21 -16.96 -9.79
CA LEU A 95 1.07 -17.06 -9.09
C LEU A 95 1.07 -18.21 -8.05
N PHE A 96 -0.04 -18.94 -7.93
CA PHE A 96 -0.22 -20.12 -7.06
C PHE A 96 -0.75 -21.33 -7.85
#